data_AF-A0A965U3N3-F1
#
_entry.id   AF-A0A965U3N3-F1
#
_cell.length_a   1.000
_cell.length_b   1.000
_cell.length_c   1.000
_cell.angle_alpha   90.00
_cell.angle_beta   90.00
_cell.angle_gamma   90.00
#
_symmetry.space_group_name_H-M   'P 1'
#
loop_
_entity.id
_entity.type
_entity.pdbx_description
1 polymer ?
#
loop_
_entity_poly.entity_id
_entity_poly.type
_entity_poly.pdbx_seq_one_letter_code
_entity_poly.pdbx_strand_id
1 'polypeptide(L)'
;AALRVIAHSLLDHTAPPADIPADGVGLFYAATPAQECELAAAMIRDLILQKGLCCREIAVAAGDAQEYAEKLQLACARYEVPLFVSTKRDILQKPAMLAALGGMGAVLDGLRPESVQPFLKSVMTGLARGECEKLENYLYTWNVSGARWYEDFTLSPLGYGREGADDTAVLAELNTLRAAVAYPLRALEESLAHAATAHELIECLTNHWQSIGLEGQLDDKIEELTRTGRRREASEYAQLYGILIEALAQFDRTLGQDAMQPRVFYALLRLMLSQYDVSVIPPSLDSVIFGEFGPLSLDGVRCLMVLGARDGLLPKTAGTGELLGEAERIALEGAGIELTQSSEERAFSEQSRICHAFAAPTEQLLLFVPAALDSGEECRASYLVWRVRRLLPGLKPREAGELLDTLSLTARIPAFEQACTAAGGGSGSRSALEWFAAEDETYFTRLREYAAAPRGPIHGAERVRALYGDTLRLTPTRAEALSGCRFSYFMQYGLRAQPRRKARMGAPEVGTLVHYVVEHAIRDLTDGKTTDPEEVTRRYV
;
A
#
# COMPACT_ATOMS: atom_id res chain seq x y z
N ALA A 1 9.66 25.85 -31.79
CA ALA A 1 11.05 26.39 -31.78
C ALA A 1 11.73 26.12 -30.44
N ALA A 2 11.09 26.44 -29.31
CA ALA A 2 11.60 26.18 -27.96
C ALA A 2 12.05 24.72 -27.72
N LEU A 3 11.23 23.73 -28.09
CA LEU A 3 11.60 22.31 -27.98
C LEU A 3 12.89 21.94 -28.72
N ARG A 4 13.13 22.52 -29.91
CA ARG A 4 14.37 22.28 -30.65
C ARG A 4 15.58 22.87 -29.94
N VAL A 5 15.44 24.05 -29.32
CA VAL A 5 16.52 24.66 -28.51
C VAL A 5 16.87 23.75 -27.33
N ILE A 6 15.86 23.22 -26.63
CA ILE A 6 16.10 22.26 -25.54
C ILE A 6 16.80 21.01 -26.08
N ALA A 7 16.27 20.39 -27.14
CA ALA A 7 16.83 19.16 -27.70
C ALA A 7 18.31 19.26 -28.10
N HIS A 8 18.76 20.42 -28.62
CA HIS A 8 20.14 20.59 -29.10
C HIS A 8 21.09 21.18 -28.06
N SER A 9 20.58 21.95 -27.08
CA SER A 9 21.40 22.80 -26.22
C SER A 9 21.30 22.49 -24.73
N LEU A 10 20.53 21.48 -24.32
CA LEU A 10 20.35 21.12 -22.90
C LEU A 10 21.68 20.78 -22.22
N LEU A 11 22.53 19.97 -22.85
CA LEU A 11 23.86 19.59 -22.31
C LEU A 11 25.00 20.52 -22.74
N ASP A 12 24.81 21.35 -23.76
CA ASP A 12 25.82 22.33 -24.14
C ASP A 12 25.77 23.51 -23.17
N HIS A 13 26.60 23.50 -22.13
CA HIS A 13 26.65 24.57 -21.12
C HIS A 13 27.10 25.94 -21.65
N THR A 14 27.65 26.00 -22.86
CA THR A 14 28.08 27.24 -23.52
C THR A 14 26.96 27.88 -24.34
N ALA A 15 25.90 27.14 -24.66
CA ALA A 15 24.82 27.64 -25.48
C ALA A 15 24.14 28.88 -24.85
N PRO A 16 24.00 29.99 -25.62
CA PRO A 16 23.42 31.23 -25.14
C PRO A 16 21.90 31.10 -24.93
N PRO A 17 21.28 31.98 -24.13
CA PRO A 17 19.82 32.07 -24.04
C PRO A 17 19.21 32.37 -25.41
N ALA A 18 18.10 31.70 -25.75
CA ALA A 18 17.34 31.96 -26.95
C ALA A 18 16.19 32.93 -26.63
N ASP A 19 16.17 34.10 -27.28
CA ASP A 19 15.08 35.08 -27.17
C ASP A 19 13.92 34.70 -28.09
N ILE A 20 13.23 33.62 -27.73
CA ILE A 20 12.07 33.07 -28.45
C ILE A 20 10.92 32.79 -27.48
N PRO A 21 9.67 32.80 -27.95
CA PRO A 21 8.55 32.33 -27.15
C PRO A 21 8.77 30.88 -26.67
N ALA A 22 8.46 30.63 -25.39
CA ALA A 22 8.58 29.30 -24.78
C ALA A 22 7.43 28.36 -25.16
N ASP A 23 6.89 28.50 -26.37
CA ASP A 23 5.74 27.72 -26.85
C ASP A 23 6.04 26.22 -26.84
N GLY A 24 5.14 25.46 -26.22
CA GLY A 24 5.31 24.02 -26.03
C GLY A 24 6.20 23.64 -24.84
N VAL A 25 6.71 24.59 -24.05
CA VAL A 25 7.46 24.29 -22.82
C VAL A 25 6.73 24.86 -21.61
N GLY A 26 6.46 24.02 -20.62
CA GLY A 26 5.79 24.40 -19.37
C GLY A 26 6.66 24.12 -18.16
N LEU A 27 6.59 25.01 -17.16
CA LEU A 27 7.17 24.80 -15.84
C LEU A 27 6.10 25.06 -14.79
N PHE A 28 5.88 24.08 -13.92
CA PHE A 28 4.84 24.10 -12.90
C PHE A 28 5.45 23.83 -11.52
N TYR A 29 5.10 24.66 -10.54
CA TYR A 29 5.40 24.41 -9.14
C TYR A 29 4.16 23.87 -8.45
N ALA A 30 4.34 22.81 -7.69
CA ALA A 30 3.29 22.21 -6.87
C ALA A 30 3.75 22.13 -5.42
N ALA A 31 2.82 22.15 -4.47
CA ALA A 31 3.15 22.06 -3.05
C ALA A 31 3.77 20.69 -2.69
N THR A 32 3.24 19.61 -3.29
CA THR A 32 3.64 18.23 -2.99
C THR A 32 3.65 17.34 -4.25
N PRO A 33 4.36 16.19 -4.22
CA PRO A 33 4.29 15.19 -5.30
C PRO A 33 2.86 14.74 -5.64
N ALA A 34 1.97 14.69 -4.65
CA ALA A 34 0.56 14.37 -4.87
C ALA A 34 -0.13 15.43 -5.74
N GLN A 35 0.12 16.72 -5.50
CA GLN A 35 -0.43 17.80 -6.31
C GLN A 35 0.19 17.85 -7.73
N GLU A 36 1.48 17.47 -7.88
CA GLU A 36 2.08 17.30 -9.22
C GLU A 36 1.33 16.25 -10.03
N CYS A 37 1.07 15.08 -9.44
CA CYS A 37 0.32 14.00 -10.08
C CYS A 37 -1.11 14.42 -10.42
N GLU A 38 -1.78 15.17 -9.52
CA GLU A 38 -3.12 15.69 -9.76
C GLU A 38 -3.15 16.65 -10.94
N LEU A 39 -2.23 17.62 -10.98
CA LEU A 39 -2.11 18.55 -12.10
C LEU A 39 -1.77 17.83 -13.40
N ALA A 40 -0.84 16.88 -13.38
CA ALA A 40 -0.48 16.11 -14.56
C ALA A 40 -1.69 15.34 -15.11
N ALA A 41 -2.44 14.63 -14.27
CA ALA A 41 -3.66 13.94 -14.69
C ALA A 41 -4.72 14.90 -15.25
N ALA A 42 -4.91 16.06 -14.63
CA ALA A 42 -5.83 17.09 -15.08
C ALA A 42 -5.44 17.68 -16.45
N MET A 43 -4.15 17.96 -16.64
CA MET A 43 -3.60 18.45 -17.90
C MET A 43 -3.68 17.39 -19.00
N ILE A 44 -3.41 16.11 -18.69
CA ILE A 44 -3.59 15.02 -19.66
C ILE A 44 -5.04 14.98 -20.13
N ARG A 45 -6.00 15.04 -19.20
CA ARG A 45 -7.42 15.03 -19.52
C ARG A 45 -7.81 16.23 -20.41
N ASP A 46 -7.31 17.41 -20.09
CA ASP A 46 -7.53 18.61 -20.90
C ASP A 46 -6.92 18.48 -22.32
N LEU A 47 -5.72 17.93 -22.45
CA LEU A 47 -5.10 17.66 -23.76
C LEU A 47 -5.94 16.70 -24.61
N ILE A 48 -6.52 15.68 -23.99
CA ILE A 48 -7.42 14.73 -24.68
C ILE A 48 -8.69 15.45 -25.14
N LEU A 49 -9.31 16.25 -24.26
CA LEU A 49 -10.60 16.91 -24.55
C LEU A 49 -10.49 18.08 -25.53
N GLN A 50 -9.51 18.97 -25.34
CA GLN A 50 -9.40 20.23 -26.08
C GLN A 50 -8.54 20.10 -27.33
N LYS A 51 -7.49 19.26 -27.29
CA LYS A 51 -6.55 19.10 -28.41
C LYS A 51 -6.72 17.78 -29.16
N GLY A 52 -7.56 16.88 -28.68
CA GLY A 52 -7.82 15.59 -29.34
C GLY A 52 -6.60 14.68 -29.42
N LEU A 53 -5.65 14.79 -28.48
CA LEU A 53 -4.51 13.88 -28.42
C LEU A 53 -4.98 12.48 -28.02
N CYS A 54 -4.40 11.45 -28.64
CA CYS A 54 -4.58 10.07 -28.17
C CYS A 54 -3.73 9.84 -26.92
N CYS A 55 -4.17 8.95 -26.02
CA CYS A 55 -3.46 8.68 -24.77
C CYS A 55 -2.04 8.14 -25.02
N ARG A 56 -1.85 7.31 -26.04
CA ARG A 56 -0.54 6.78 -26.47
C ARG A 56 0.45 7.84 -26.96
N GLU A 57 -0.03 9.05 -27.29
CA GLU A 57 0.82 10.17 -27.72
C GLU A 57 1.33 10.99 -26.52
N ILE A 58 0.96 10.60 -25.29
CA ILE A 58 1.33 11.27 -24.06
C ILE A 58 2.14 10.30 -23.20
N ALA A 59 3.30 10.76 -22.74
CA ALA A 59 4.15 10.03 -21.81
C ALA A 59 4.40 10.85 -20.55
N VAL A 60 4.55 10.16 -19.42
CA VAL A 60 4.94 10.74 -18.14
C VAL A 60 6.23 10.07 -17.68
N ALA A 61 7.22 10.85 -17.30
CA ALA A 61 8.51 10.36 -16.81
C ALA A 61 8.78 10.90 -15.40
N ALA A 62 9.44 10.10 -14.57
CA ALA A 62 10.01 10.53 -13.29
C ALA A 62 11.40 9.93 -13.12
N GLY A 63 12.27 10.59 -12.36
CA GLY A 63 13.59 10.05 -12.03
C GLY A 63 13.54 8.82 -11.12
N ASP A 64 12.50 8.73 -10.28
CA ASP A 64 12.10 7.52 -9.57
C ASP A 64 10.61 7.28 -9.82
N ALA A 65 10.30 6.29 -10.66
CA ALA A 65 8.91 6.02 -11.01
C ALA A 65 8.15 5.33 -9.86
N GLN A 66 8.85 4.65 -8.94
CA GLN A 66 8.22 3.97 -7.82
C GLN A 66 7.65 4.97 -6.80
N GLU A 67 8.33 6.10 -6.57
CA GLU A 67 7.85 7.19 -5.69
C GLU A 67 6.52 7.81 -6.16
N TYR A 68 6.30 7.85 -7.48
CA TYR A 68 5.18 8.53 -8.13
C TYR A 68 4.06 7.60 -8.63
N ALA A 69 4.33 6.30 -8.83
CA ALA A 69 3.42 5.34 -9.46
C ALA A 69 2.01 5.32 -8.84
N GLU A 70 1.90 5.13 -7.54
CA GLU A 70 0.60 5.02 -6.87
C GLU A 70 -0.17 6.34 -6.88
N LYS A 71 0.53 7.45 -6.66
CA LYS A 71 -0.06 8.81 -6.65
C LYS A 71 -0.61 9.15 -8.03
N LEU A 72 0.16 8.89 -9.08
CA LEU A 72 -0.27 9.14 -10.46
C LEU A 72 -1.41 8.21 -10.87
N GLN A 73 -1.37 6.93 -10.51
CA GLN A 73 -2.48 6.00 -10.76
C GLN A 73 -3.79 6.49 -10.13
N LEU A 74 -3.74 6.94 -8.88
CA LEU A 74 -4.91 7.47 -8.18
C LEU A 74 -5.44 8.75 -8.85
N ALA A 75 -4.54 9.67 -9.21
CA ALA A 75 -4.90 10.90 -9.91
C ALA A 75 -5.51 10.61 -11.29
N CYS A 76 -4.85 9.79 -12.13
CA CYS A 76 -5.36 9.38 -13.43
C CYS A 76 -6.72 8.68 -13.33
N ALA A 77 -6.95 7.85 -12.32
CA ALA A 77 -8.25 7.24 -12.08
C ALA A 77 -9.35 8.28 -11.78
N ARG A 78 -9.05 9.31 -10.97
CA ARG A 78 -9.97 10.43 -10.68
C ARG A 78 -10.30 11.26 -11.93
N TYR A 79 -9.33 11.44 -12.82
CA TYR A 79 -9.47 12.21 -14.06
C TYR A 79 -9.87 11.38 -15.29
N GLU A 80 -10.22 10.09 -15.11
CA GLU A 80 -10.62 9.19 -16.18
C GLU A 80 -9.55 9.07 -17.29
N VAL A 81 -8.28 9.06 -16.89
CA VAL A 81 -7.11 8.92 -17.77
C VAL A 81 -6.62 7.46 -17.71
N PRO A 82 -6.59 6.74 -18.85
CA PRO A 82 -6.03 5.39 -18.88
C PRO A 82 -4.49 5.45 -18.77
N LEU A 83 -3.96 4.93 -17.66
CA LEU A 83 -2.52 4.94 -17.36
C LEU A 83 -1.94 3.52 -17.37
N PHE A 84 -0.84 3.34 -18.09
CA PHE A 84 0.04 2.18 -18.00
C PHE A 84 1.31 2.56 -17.23
N VAL A 85 1.59 1.82 -16.15
CA VAL A 85 2.77 2.06 -15.31
C VAL A 85 3.80 0.99 -15.57
N SER A 86 4.94 1.40 -16.13
CA SER A 86 6.11 0.59 -16.43
C SER A 86 7.08 0.59 -15.24
N THR A 87 6.63 0.10 -14.09
CA THR A 87 7.48 -0.06 -12.90
C THR A 87 7.53 -1.51 -12.46
N LYS A 88 8.66 -1.91 -11.86
CA LYS A 88 8.78 -3.20 -11.20
C LYS A 88 7.73 -3.28 -10.08
N ARG A 89 6.94 -4.35 -10.08
CA ARG A 89 6.02 -4.66 -8.98
C ARG A 89 6.65 -5.75 -8.15
N ASP A 90 6.64 -5.59 -6.83
CA ASP A 90 7.05 -6.67 -5.93
C ASP A 90 6.06 -7.83 -6.06
N ILE A 91 6.48 -8.88 -6.77
CA ILE A 91 5.66 -10.06 -7.02
C ILE A 91 5.38 -10.81 -5.72
N LEU A 92 6.26 -10.72 -4.72
CA LEU A 92 6.13 -11.44 -3.45
C LEU A 92 4.95 -10.96 -2.62
N GLN A 93 4.50 -9.70 -2.82
CA GLN A 93 3.32 -9.14 -2.15
C GLN A 93 2.00 -9.52 -2.82
N LYS A 94 2.04 -10.23 -3.96
CA LYS A 94 0.84 -10.61 -4.69
C LYS A 94 0.14 -11.77 -3.99
N PRO A 95 -1.21 -11.82 -3.98
CA PRO A 95 -1.95 -12.86 -3.26
C PRO A 95 -1.52 -14.30 -3.60
N ALA A 96 -1.27 -14.59 -4.89
CA ALA A 96 -0.77 -15.91 -5.32
C ALA A 96 0.58 -16.28 -4.68
N MET A 97 1.53 -15.34 -4.62
CA MET A 97 2.84 -15.57 -4.00
C MET A 97 2.75 -15.64 -2.47
N LEU A 98 1.90 -14.81 -1.86
CA LEU A 98 1.61 -14.86 -0.43
C LEU A 98 0.95 -16.18 -0.02
N ALA A 99 0.10 -16.76 -0.86
CA ALA A 99 -0.47 -18.08 -0.63
C ALA A 99 0.59 -19.17 -0.74
N ALA A 100 1.32 -19.16 -1.86
CA ALA A 100 2.32 -20.17 -2.17
C ALA A 100 3.45 -20.25 -1.13
N LEU A 101 3.95 -19.09 -0.70
CA LEU A 101 5.09 -19.00 0.22
C LEU A 101 4.68 -18.76 1.67
N GLY A 102 3.45 -18.29 1.91
CA GLY A 102 3.01 -17.85 3.23
C GLY A 102 2.90 -18.99 4.23
N GLY A 103 2.46 -20.18 3.81
CA GLY A 103 2.38 -21.34 4.70
C GLY A 103 3.75 -21.75 5.24
N MET A 104 4.74 -21.89 4.35
CA MET A 104 6.12 -22.17 4.74
C MET A 104 6.72 -21.05 5.59
N GLY A 105 6.51 -19.78 5.20
CA GLY A 105 6.96 -18.63 6.00
C GLY A 105 6.37 -18.62 7.41
N ALA A 106 5.07 -18.93 7.54
CA ALA A 106 4.37 -18.99 8.82
C ALA A 106 4.95 -20.08 9.73
N VAL A 107 5.16 -21.29 9.20
CA VAL A 107 5.76 -22.42 9.92
C VAL A 107 7.19 -22.08 10.37
N LEU A 108 8.03 -21.60 9.45
CA LEU A 108 9.41 -21.24 9.76
C LEU A 108 9.48 -20.13 10.81
N ASP A 109 8.53 -19.21 10.85
CA ASP A 109 8.49 -18.14 11.85
C ASP A 109 7.79 -18.52 13.16
N GLY A 110 7.52 -19.81 13.39
CA GLY A 110 6.93 -20.32 14.62
C GLY A 110 5.46 -19.93 14.78
N LEU A 111 4.74 -19.75 13.67
CA LEU A 111 3.30 -19.51 13.60
C LEU A 111 2.86 -18.31 14.44
N ARG A 112 3.69 -17.26 14.48
CA ARG A 112 3.33 -16.01 15.13
C ARG A 112 2.14 -15.38 14.40
N PRO A 113 1.25 -14.65 15.10
CA PRO A 113 0.10 -14.02 14.46
C PRO A 113 0.48 -13.15 13.25
N GLU A 114 1.62 -12.45 13.32
CA GLU A 114 2.16 -11.65 12.22
C GLU A 114 2.69 -12.46 11.03
N SER A 115 3.19 -13.68 11.23
CA SER A 115 3.69 -14.53 10.14
C SER A 115 2.59 -15.34 9.45
N VAL A 116 1.52 -15.67 10.18
CA VAL A 116 0.35 -16.38 9.64
C VAL A 116 -0.58 -15.43 8.85
N GLN A 117 -0.60 -14.14 9.20
CA GLN A 117 -1.49 -13.14 8.58
C GLN A 117 -1.40 -13.03 7.06
N PRO A 118 -0.20 -12.91 6.44
CA PRO A 118 -0.09 -12.84 4.99
C PRO A 118 -0.66 -14.08 4.30
N PHE A 119 -0.48 -15.26 4.89
CA PHE A 119 -1.06 -16.51 4.39
C PHE A 119 -2.59 -16.48 4.45
N LEU A 120 -3.18 -16.11 5.60
CA LEU A 120 -4.65 -15.98 5.74
C LEU A 120 -5.25 -14.92 4.81
N LYS A 121 -4.54 -13.81 4.58
CA LYS A 121 -4.98 -12.69 3.74
C LYS A 121 -4.74 -12.89 2.25
N SER A 122 -4.04 -13.96 1.86
CA SER A 122 -3.92 -14.35 0.46
C SER A 122 -5.27 -14.72 -0.17
N VAL A 123 -6.29 -15.02 0.65
CA VAL A 123 -7.63 -15.48 0.23
C VAL A 123 -7.57 -16.82 -0.51
N MET A 124 -6.48 -17.58 -0.34
CA MET A 124 -6.28 -18.90 -0.95
C MET A 124 -6.12 -20.01 0.10
N THR A 125 -6.67 -19.79 1.28
CA THR A 125 -6.71 -20.76 2.38
C THR A 125 -8.03 -21.53 2.45
N GLY A 126 -8.97 -21.25 1.52
CA GLY A 126 -10.34 -21.77 1.57
C GLY A 126 -11.26 -21.06 2.58
N LEU A 127 -10.77 -20.07 3.33
CA LEU A 127 -11.57 -19.30 4.28
C LEU A 127 -12.11 -18.02 3.64
N ALA A 128 -13.36 -17.67 3.98
CA ALA A 128 -13.93 -16.38 3.63
C ALA A 128 -13.24 -15.24 4.39
N ARG A 129 -13.26 -14.03 3.83
CA ARG A 129 -12.61 -12.86 4.43
C ARG A 129 -13.02 -12.62 5.89
N GLY A 130 -14.32 -12.69 6.19
CA GLY A 130 -14.83 -12.49 7.55
C GLY A 130 -14.37 -13.57 8.53
N GLU A 131 -14.17 -14.80 8.06
CA GLU A 131 -13.67 -15.92 8.86
C GLU A 131 -12.18 -15.73 9.20
N CYS A 132 -11.39 -15.30 8.22
CA CYS A 132 -9.99 -14.92 8.43
C CYS A 132 -9.87 -13.80 9.46
N GLU A 133 -10.72 -12.77 9.38
CA GLU A 133 -10.72 -11.63 10.32
C GLU A 133 -11.08 -12.07 11.75
N LYS A 134 -12.04 -12.99 11.93
CA LYS A 134 -12.38 -13.59 13.24
C LYS A 134 -11.20 -14.36 13.83
N LEU A 135 -10.58 -15.23 13.03
CA LEU A 135 -9.43 -16.02 13.44
C LEU A 135 -8.24 -15.11 13.80
N GLU A 136 -7.93 -14.12 12.96
CA GLU A 136 -6.86 -13.14 13.20
C GLU A 136 -7.07 -12.37 14.52
N ASN A 137 -8.30 -12.00 14.83
CA ASN A 137 -8.62 -11.31 16.08
C ASN A 137 -8.33 -12.19 17.29
N TYR A 138 -8.74 -13.46 17.27
CA TYR A 138 -8.46 -14.38 18.37
C TYR A 138 -6.95 -14.57 18.59
N LEU A 139 -6.19 -14.75 17.50
CA LEU A 139 -4.73 -14.92 17.57
C LEU A 139 -4.00 -13.70 18.07
N TYR A 140 -4.46 -12.53 17.64
CA TYR A 140 -3.92 -11.29 18.16
C TYR A 140 -4.23 -11.11 19.64
N THR A 141 -5.47 -11.38 20.06
CA THR A 141 -5.89 -11.28 21.46
C THR A 141 -5.01 -12.17 22.32
N TRP A 142 -4.92 -13.46 22.03
CA TRP A 142 -4.21 -14.41 22.90
C TRP A 142 -2.72 -14.58 22.56
N ASN A 143 -2.23 -13.89 21.54
CA ASN A 143 -0.88 -14.02 21.00
C ASN A 143 -0.48 -15.49 20.81
N VAL A 144 -1.38 -16.26 20.20
CA VAL A 144 -1.20 -17.70 19.99
C VAL A 144 -0.10 -17.92 18.96
N SER A 145 0.86 -18.79 19.27
CA SER A 145 1.99 -19.12 18.41
C SER A 145 2.55 -20.50 18.75
N GLY A 146 3.35 -21.06 17.86
CA GLY A 146 3.98 -22.37 18.02
C GLY A 146 2.96 -23.47 18.29
N ALA A 147 3.28 -24.40 19.20
CA ALA A 147 2.45 -25.56 19.51
C ALA A 147 0.99 -25.21 19.92
N ARG A 148 0.79 -24.07 20.60
CA ARG A 148 -0.55 -23.60 21.02
C ARG A 148 -1.50 -23.35 19.85
N TRP A 149 -0.99 -23.15 18.64
CA TRP A 149 -1.79 -23.01 17.43
C TRP A 149 -2.50 -24.32 17.03
N TYR A 150 -1.90 -25.45 17.38
CA TYR A 150 -2.42 -26.78 17.08
C TYR A 150 -3.42 -27.30 18.13
N GLU A 151 -3.50 -26.63 19.27
CA GLU A 151 -4.43 -26.94 20.36
C GLU A 151 -5.78 -26.24 20.17
N ASP A 152 -6.84 -26.80 20.77
CA ASP A 152 -8.15 -26.16 20.76
C ASP A 152 -8.15 -24.86 21.56
N PHE A 153 -8.82 -23.86 21.01
CA PHE A 153 -9.08 -22.59 21.64
C PHE A 153 -10.14 -22.76 22.72
N THR A 154 -9.76 -22.46 23.96
CA THR A 154 -10.61 -22.59 25.15
C THR A 154 -10.82 -21.27 25.90
N LEU A 155 -10.04 -20.25 25.58
CA LEU A 155 -10.05 -18.96 26.27
C LEU A 155 -11.06 -18.02 25.62
N SER A 156 -11.73 -17.14 26.39
CA SER A 156 -12.74 -16.26 25.81
C SER A 156 -12.20 -15.43 24.63
N PRO A 157 -12.92 -15.34 23.50
CA PRO A 157 -12.54 -14.49 22.38
C PRO A 157 -12.37 -13.00 22.75
N LEU A 158 -12.95 -12.56 23.87
CA LEU A 158 -12.92 -11.18 24.34
C LEU A 158 -11.71 -10.85 25.24
N GLY A 159 -10.89 -11.84 25.60
CA GLY A 159 -9.72 -11.68 26.47
C GLY A 159 -10.00 -11.96 27.95
N TYR A 160 -9.06 -11.58 28.83
CA TYR A 160 -9.16 -11.85 30.28
C TYR A 160 -10.39 -11.22 30.94
N GLY A 161 -11.06 -12.00 31.80
CA GLY A 161 -12.12 -11.51 32.69
C GLY A 161 -13.39 -11.04 31.97
N ARG A 162 -13.57 -11.43 30.71
CA ARG A 162 -14.74 -11.10 29.89
C ARG A 162 -15.30 -12.38 29.34
N GLU A 163 -16.56 -12.63 29.60
CA GLU A 163 -17.30 -13.75 29.04
C GLU A 163 -18.46 -13.19 28.22
N GLY A 164 -18.53 -13.57 26.95
CA GLY A 164 -19.69 -13.35 26.11
C GLY A 164 -20.74 -14.42 26.37
N ALA A 165 -22.02 -14.07 26.20
CA ALA A 165 -23.13 -15.01 26.35
C ALA A 165 -23.04 -16.20 25.37
N ASP A 166 -22.39 -15.99 24.22
CA ASP A 166 -22.28 -16.96 23.12
C ASP A 166 -20.85 -17.50 22.94
N ASP A 167 -19.96 -17.33 23.92
CA ASP A 167 -18.53 -17.67 23.79
C ASP A 167 -18.31 -19.13 23.37
N THR A 168 -19.11 -20.07 23.87
CA THR A 168 -19.03 -21.49 23.48
C THR A 168 -19.26 -21.71 21.99
N ALA A 169 -20.27 -21.03 21.41
CA ALA A 169 -20.58 -21.16 19.98
C ALA A 169 -19.50 -20.49 19.13
N VAL A 170 -19.00 -19.31 19.56
CA VAL A 170 -17.90 -18.60 18.88
C VAL A 170 -16.61 -19.42 18.93
N LEU A 171 -16.30 -20.07 20.05
CA LEU A 171 -15.12 -20.94 20.18
C LEU A 171 -15.23 -22.20 19.32
N ALA A 172 -16.43 -22.79 19.20
CA ALA A 172 -16.64 -23.90 18.29
C ALA A 172 -16.38 -23.49 16.83
N GLU A 173 -16.93 -22.36 16.39
CA GLU A 173 -16.66 -21.79 15.06
C GLU A 173 -15.16 -21.53 14.86
N LEU A 174 -14.51 -20.84 15.79
CA LEU A 174 -13.08 -20.53 15.71
C LEU A 174 -12.21 -21.78 15.66
N ASN A 175 -12.56 -22.84 16.39
CA ASN A 175 -11.83 -24.11 16.35
C ASN A 175 -12.01 -24.85 15.02
N THR A 176 -13.19 -24.79 14.40
CA THR A 176 -13.39 -25.30 13.04
C THR A 176 -12.50 -24.56 12.04
N LEU A 177 -12.50 -23.23 12.08
CA LEU A 177 -11.65 -22.40 11.22
C LEU A 177 -10.17 -22.63 11.46
N ARG A 178 -9.76 -22.71 12.74
CA ARG A 178 -8.40 -23.04 13.16
C ARG A 178 -7.97 -24.38 12.59
N ALA A 179 -8.77 -25.43 12.77
CA ALA A 179 -8.42 -26.78 12.32
C ALA A 179 -8.20 -26.85 10.80
N ALA A 180 -9.03 -26.15 10.02
CA ALA A 180 -8.90 -26.08 8.56
C ALA A 180 -7.53 -25.52 8.12
N VAL A 181 -6.98 -24.55 8.85
CA VAL A 181 -5.68 -23.93 8.55
C VAL A 181 -4.52 -24.64 9.24
N ALA A 182 -4.73 -25.10 10.48
CA ALA A 182 -3.69 -25.70 11.31
C ALA A 182 -3.27 -27.09 10.80
N TYR A 183 -4.21 -27.88 10.27
CA TYR A 183 -3.90 -29.21 9.73
C TYR A 183 -2.88 -29.17 8.57
N PRO A 184 -3.09 -28.41 7.48
CA PRO A 184 -2.11 -28.37 6.38
C PRO A 184 -0.78 -27.72 6.80
N LEU A 185 -0.78 -26.77 7.75
CA LEU A 185 0.46 -26.17 8.27
C LEU A 185 1.24 -27.14 9.15
N ARG A 186 0.56 -27.99 9.93
CA ARG A 186 1.23 -29.03 10.74
C ARG A 186 1.88 -30.08 9.85
N ALA A 187 1.16 -30.55 8.84
CA ALA A 187 1.70 -31.51 7.88
C ALA A 187 2.95 -30.95 7.17
N LEU A 188 2.95 -29.66 6.83
CA LEU A 188 4.12 -28.97 6.28
C LEU A 188 5.26 -28.85 7.29
N GLU A 189 5.00 -28.51 8.56
CA GLU A 189 6.04 -28.45 9.60
C GLU A 189 6.71 -29.82 9.79
N GLU A 190 5.91 -30.88 9.87
CA GLU A 190 6.39 -32.24 10.02
C GLU A 190 7.19 -32.71 8.79
N SER A 191 6.77 -32.37 7.56
CA SER A 191 7.52 -32.75 6.35
C SER A 191 8.85 -32.00 6.22
N LEU A 192 8.86 -30.69 6.50
CA LEU A 192 10.07 -29.86 6.48
C LEU A 192 11.14 -30.33 7.49
N ALA A 193 10.73 -30.94 8.61
CA ALA A 193 11.66 -31.47 9.60
C ALA A 193 12.44 -32.71 9.11
N HIS A 194 11.92 -33.42 8.11
CA HIS A 194 12.52 -34.64 7.57
C HIS A 194 13.24 -34.44 6.23
N ALA A 195 13.02 -33.31 5.57
CA ALA A 195 13.69 -32.96 4.32
C ALA A 195 15.15 -32.52 4.56
N ALA A 196 16.08 -33.13 3.84
CA ALA A 196 17.51 -32.87 3.90
C ALA A 196 18.04 -32.15 2.65
N THR A 197 17.41 -32.34 1.50
CA THR A 197 17.83 -31.76 0.21
C THR A 197 16.87 -30.69 -0.28
N ALA A 198 17.34 -29.81 -1.18
CA ALA A 198 16.47 -28.81 -1.80
C ALA A 198 15.31 -29.45 -2.57
N HIS A 199 15.52 -30.59 -3.23
CA HIS A 199 14.47 -31.33 -3.94
C HIS A 199 13.35 -31.76 -2.99
N GLU A 200 13.69 -32.38 -1.86
CA GLU A 200 12.71 -32.78 -0.84
C GLU A 200 11.96 -31.57 -0.24
N LEU A 201 12.63 -30.42 -0.10
CA LEU A 201 11.99 -29.18 0.34
C LEU A 201 11.01 -28.63 -0.69
N ILE A 202 11.31 -28.77 -1.99
CA ILE A 202 10.39 -28.44 -3.08
C ILE A 202 9.17 -29.37 -3.03
N GLU A 203 9.36 -30.67 -2.81
CA GLU A 203 8.25 -31.63 -2.63
C GLU A 203 7.39 -31.28 -1.41
N CYS A 204 7.99 -30.88 -0.29
CA CYS A 204 7.24 -30.43 0.89
C CYS A 204 6.33 -29.24 0.56
N LEU A 205 6.85 -28.27 -0.20
CA LEU A 205 6.12 -27.06 -0.59
C LEU A 205 4.98 -27.36 -1.59
N THR A 206 5.24 -28.17 -2.62
CA THR A 206 4.22 -28.52 -3.63
C THR A 206 3.14 -29.43 -3.05
N ASN A 207 3.48 -30.36 -2.15
CA ASN A 207 2.51 -31.15 -1.40
C ASN A 207 1.63 -30.27 -0.51
N HIS A 208 2.19 -29.21 0.11
CA HIS A 208 1.39 -28.24 0.84
C HIS A 208 0.39 -27.52 -0.08
N TRP A 209 0.80 -27.10 -1.28
CA TRP A 209 -0.10 -26.48 -2.25
C TRP A 209 -1.26 -27.39 -2.66
N GLN A 210 -0.98 -28.68 -2.86
CA GLN A 210 -2.02 -29.67 -3.13
C GLN A 210 -2.97 -29.80 -1.94
N SER A 211 -2.45 -29.83 -0.70
CA SER A 211 -3.27 -29.96 0.51
C SER A 211 -4.26 -28.81 0.72
N ILE A 212 -3.88 -27.59 0.30
CA ILE A 212 -4.75 -26.41 0.36
C ILE A 212 -5.54 -26.19 -0.93
N GLY A 213 -5.35 -27.00 -1.97
CA GLY A 213 -6.00 -26.81 -3.27
C GLY A 213 -5.63 -25.49 -3.95
N LEU A 214 -4.37 -25.05 -3.85
CA LEU A 214 -3.92 -23.75 -4.35
C LEU A 214 -4.21 -23.55 -5.84
N GLU A 215 -3.92 -24.57 -6.66
CA GLU A 215 -4.09 -24.52 -8.12
C GLU A 215 -5.57 -24.33 -8.50
N GLY A 216 -6.48 -25.12 -7.92
CA GLY A 216 -7.91 -24.97 -8.16
C GLY A 216 -8.46 -23.59 -7.72
N GLN A 217 -7.99 -23.08 -6.57
CA GLN A 217 -8.36 -21.74 -6.10
C GLN A 217 -7.84 -20.63 -7.03
N LEU A 218 -6.65 -20.81 -7.63
CA LEU A 218 -6.10 -19.89 -8.62
C LEU A 218 -6.92 -19.90 -9.92
N ASP A 219 -7.27 -21.08 -10.41
CA ASP A 219 -8.09 -21.25 -11.61
C ASP A 219 -9.48 -20.61 -11.44
N ASP A 220 -10.17 -20.93 -10.34
CA ASP A 220 -11.46 -20.32 -9.99
C ASP A 220 -11.36 -18.79 -9.95
N LYS A 221 -10.25 -18.27 -9.41
CA LYS A 221 -10.03 -16.83 -9.32
C LYS A 221 -9.79 -16.19 -10.69
N ILE A 222 -9.01 -16.84 -11.55
CA ILE A 222 -8.74 -16.41 -12.92
C ILE A 222 -10.05 -16.39 -13.73
N GLU A 223 -10.90 -17.41 -13.59
CA GLU A 223 -12.21 -17.47 -14.23
C GLU A 223 -13.14 -16.36 -13.74
N GLU A 224 -13.21 -16.13 -12.42
CA GLU A 224 -14.00 -15.05 -11.82
C GLU A 224 -13.59 -13.67 -12.35
N LEU A 225 -12.28 -13.40 -12.38
CA LEU A 225 -11.73 -12.14 -12.90
C LEU A 225 -11.99 -11.99 -14.40
N THR A 226 -11.89 -13.07 -15.17
CA THR A 226 -12.19 -13.04 -16.61
C THR A 226 -13.67 -12.75 -16.86
N ARG A 227 -14.57 -13.41 -16.12
CA ARG A 227 -16.03 -13.21 -16.22
C ARG A 227 -16.45 -11.79 -15.83
N THR A 228 -15.77 -11.18 -14.86
CA THR A 228 -16.03 -9.80 -14.40
C THR A 228 -15.35 -8.73 -15.27
N GLY A 229 -14.71 -9.12 -16.38
CA GLY A 229 -14.03 -8.21 -17.31
C GLY A 229 -12.65 -7.74 -16.83
N ARG A 230 -12.17 -8.21 -15.67
CA ARG A 230 -10.86 -7.88 -15.08
C ARG A 230 -9.74 -8.75 -15.67
N ARG A 231 -9.68 -8.84 -17.01
CA ARG A 231 -8.74 -9.71 -17.74
C ARG A 231 -7.26 -9.45 -17.41
N ARG A 232 -6.89 -8.21 -17.11
CA ARG A 232 -5.52 -7.85 -16.69
C ARG A 232 -5.10 -8.62 -15.44
N GLU A 233 -5.95 -8.59 -14.43
CA GLU A 233 -5.67 -9.26 -13.16
C GLU A 233 -5.67 -10.77 -13.36
N ALA A 234 -6.61 -11.31 -14.14
CA ALA A 234 -6.62 -12.73 -14.50
C ALA A 234 -5.29 -13.18 -15.14
N SER A 235 -4.79 -12.42 -16.12
CA SER A 235 -3.49 -12.69 -16.75
C SER A 235 -2.31 -12.56 -15.77
N GLU A 236 -2.37 -11.61 -14.83
CA GLU A 236 -1.34 -11.43 -13.80
C GLU A 236 -1.29 -12.66 -12.87
N TYR A 237 -2.43 -13.20 -12.43
CA TYR A 237 -2.48 -14.44 -11.64
C TYR A 237 -1.88 -15.63 -12.38
N ALA A 238 -2.24 -15.84 -13.65
CA ALA A 238 -1.73 -16.93 -14.47
C ALA A 238 -0.19 -16.83 -14.66
N GLN A 239 0.31 -15.62 -14.93
CA GLN A 239 1.73 -15.39 -15.11
C GLN A 239 2.52 -15.60 -13.81
N LEU A 240 1.99 -15.16 -12.66
CA LEU A 240 2.61 -15.36 -11.35
C LEU A 240 2.76 -16.85 -11.01
N TYR A 241 1.73 -17.66 -11.28
CA TYR A 241 1.81 -19.10 -11.08
C TYR A 241 2.84 -19.76 -12.02
N GLY A 242 2.87 -19.34 -13.30
CA GLY A 242 3.89 -19.79 -14.24
C GLY A 242 5.32 -19.49 -13.78
N ILE A 243 5.57 -18.25 -13.33
CA ILE A 243 6.86 -17.84 -12.75
C ILE A 243 7.23 -18.71 -11.56
N LEU A 244 6.29 -18.99 -10.67
CA LEU A 244 6.53 -19.79 -9.48
C LEU A 244 6.96 -21.24 -9.83
N ILE A 245 6.28 -21.87 -10.78
CA ILE A 245 6.62 -23.23 -11.23
C ILE A 245 7.97 -23.25 -11.95
N GLU A 246 8.23 -22.28 -12.82
CA GLU A 246 9.51 -22.16 -13.53
C GLU A 246 10.68 -21.93 -12.56
N ALA A 247 10.47 -21.05 -11.57
CA ALA A 247 11.40 -20.78 -10.48
C ALA A 247 11.73 -22.05 -9.69
N LEU A 248 10.73 -22.82 -9.26
CA LEU A 248 10.98 -24.10 -8.57
C LEU A 248 11.74 -25.08 -9.44
N ALA A 249 11.36 -25.23 -10.71
CA ALA A 249 12.05 -26.12 -11.63
C ALA A 249 13.52 -25.70 -11.86
N GLN A 250 13.80 -24.40 -11.93
CA GLN A 250 15.16 -23.89 -12.04
C GLN A 250 15.96 -24.12 -10.75
N PHE A 251 15.34 -23.91 -9.59
CA PHE A 251 15.94 -24.17 -8.29
C PHE A 251 16.33 -25.64 -8.16
N ASP A 252 15.42 -26.55 -8.51
CA ASP A 252 15.64 -27.99 -8.45
C ASP A 252 16.75 -28.45 -9.40
N ARG A 253 16.77 -27.95 -10.64
CA ARG A 253 17.82 -28.28 -11.62
C ARG A 253 19.21 -27.87 -11.15
N THR A 254 19.32 -26.80 -10.36
CA THR A 254 20.60 -26.20 -9.98
C THR A 254 21.09 -26.68 -8.61
N LEU A 255 20.21 -26.73 -7.63
CA LEU A 255 20.53 -27.00 -6.22
C LEU A 255 19.77 -28.21 -5.66
N GLY A 256 18.98 -28.93 -6.46
CA GLY A 256 18.04 -29.96 -5.97
C GLY A 256 18.69 -31.02 -5.08
N GLN A 257 19.90 -31.47 -5.42
CA GLN A 257 20.62 -32.50 -4.65
C GLN A 257 21.46 -31.95 -3.50
N ASP A 258 21.55 -30.62 -3.36
CA ASP A 258 22.34 -29.99 -2.31
C ASP A 258 21.64 -30.10 -0.96
N ALA A 259 22.41 -30.46 0.08
CA ALA A 259 21.92 -30.46 1.44
C ALA A 259 21.59 -29.02 1.87
N MET A 260 20.35 -28.78 2.29
CA MET A 260 19.86 -27.43 2.54
C MET A 260 18.90 -27.38 3.71
N GLN A 261 19.06 -26.38 4.58
CA GLN A 261 18.12 -26.16 5.68
C GLN A 261 16.85 -25.44 5.17
N PRO A 262 15.66 -25.74 5.70
CA PRO A 262 14.38 -25.11 5.28
C PRO A 262 14.41 -23.58 5.26
N ARG A 263 15.05 -22.94 6.25
CA ARG A 263 15.17 -21.47 6.31
C ARG A 263 16.03 -20.91 5.18
N VAL A 264 17.12 -21.60 4.83
CA VAL A 264 18.02 -21.18 3.75
C VAL A 264 17.31 -21.35 2.41
N PHE A 265 16.64 -22.48 2.20
CA PHE A 265 15.80 -22.71 1.03
C PHE A 265 14.76 -21.60 0.85
N TYR A 266 13.98 -21.30 1.90
CA TYR A 266 12.95 -20.26 1.84
C TYR A 266 13.53 -18.88 1.49
N ALA A 267 14.68 -18.52 2.08
CA ALA A 267 15.35 -17.26 1.80
C ALA A 267 15.87 -17.19 0.34
N LEU A 268 16.50 -18.27 -0.15
CA LEU A 268 17.02 -18.33 -1.52
C LEU A 268 15.89 -18.35 -2.56
N LEU A 269 14.80 -19.09 -2.31
CA LEU A 269 13.64 -19.11 -3.19
C LEU A 269 13.00 -17.73 -3.29
N ARG A 270 12.82 -17.03 -2.16
CA ARG A 270 12.31 -15.64 -2.16
C ARG A 270 13.25 -14.68 -2.86
N LEU A 271 14.56 -14.82 -2.65
CA LEU A 271 15.57 -14.00 -3.33
C LEU A 271 15.48 -14.22 -4.85
N MET A 272 15.45 -15.46 -5.30
CA MET A 272 15.33 -15.80 -6.71
C MET A 272 14.03 -15.25 -7.30
N LEU A 273 12.88 -15.46 -6.65
CA LEU A 273 11.59 -14.89 -7.08
C LEU A 273 11.60 -13.35 -7.11
N SER A 274 12.30 -12.68 -6.18
CA SER A 274 12.41 -11.21 -6.20
C SER A 274 13.14 -10.65 -7.43
N GLN A 275 13.88 -11.49 -8.17
CA GLN A 275 14.54 -11.12 -9.41
C GLN A 275 13.64 -11.29 -10.64
N TYR A 276 12.50 -11.98 -10.52
CA TYR A 276 11.57 -12.13 -11.64
C TYR A 276 10.76 -10.85 -11.80
N ASP A 277 10.82 -10.29 -13.00
CA ASP A 277 9.99 -9.17 -13.40
C ASP A 277 8.73 -9.70 -14.11
N VAL A 278 7.56 -9.32 -13.61
CA VAL A 278 6.30 -9.52 -14.35
C VAL A 278 6.22 -8.40 -15.39
N SER A 279 6.72 -8.68 -16.60
CA SER A 279 6.53 -7.81 -17.76
C SER A 279 5.05 -7.77 -18.12
N VAL A 280 4.36 -6.71 -17.71
CA VAL A 280 2.95 -6.50 -18.05
C VAL A 280 2.88 -5.89 -19.43
N ILE A 281 2.27 -6.59 -20.39
CA ILE A 281 1.91 -6.00 -21.68
C ILE A 281 0.80 -4.96 -21.43
N PRO A 282 0.91 -3.73 -21.98
CA PRO A 282 -0.14 -2.73 -21.87
C PRO A 282 -1.50 -3.31 -22.28
N PRO A 283 -2.53 -3.24 -21.43
CA PRO A 283 -3.83 -3.87 -21.68
C PRO A 283 -4.66 -3.13 -22.75
N SER A 284 -4.29 -1.90 -23.08
CA SER A 284 -4.95 -1.05 -24.07
C SER A 284 -3.93 -0.60 -25.12
N LEU A 285 -4.38 -0.53 -26.38
CA LEU A 285 -3.62 0.10 -27.47
C LEU A 285 -3.52 1.62 -27.29
N ASP A 286 -4.39 2.22 -26.48
CA ASP A 286 -4.40 3.65 -26.19
C ASP A 286 -4.40 3.90 -24.68
N SER A 287 -3.23 4.20 -24.14
CA SER A 287 -3.01 4.54 -22.74
C SER A 287 -1.77 5.42 -22.60
N VAL A 288 -1.79 6.31 -21.61
CA VAL A 288 -0.62 7.11 -21.23
C VAL A 288 0.41 6.18 -20.61
N ILE A 289 1.66 6.29 -21.05
CA ILE A 289 2.76 5.46 -20.51
C ILE A 289 3.48 6.26 -19.43
N PHE A 290 3.71 5.65 -18.27
CA PHE A 290 4.49 6.21 -17.18
C PHE A 290 5.65 5.30 -16.78
N GLY A 291 6.84 5.87 -16.57
CA GLY A 291 8.02 5.12 -16.15
C GLY A 291 9.26 5.98 -15.93
N GLU A 292 10.41 5.34 -15.71
CA GLU A 292 11.72 6.00 -15.65
C GLU A 292 12.29 6.24 -17.04
N PHE A 293 13.19 7.22 -17.21
CA PHE A 293 13.70 7.65 -18.51
C PHE A 293 14.36 6.55 -19.36
N GLY A 294 14.97 5.52 -18.72
CA GLY A 294 15.63 4.44 -19.45
C GLY A 294 14.66 3.44 -20.10
N PRO A 295 13.78 2.78 -19.33
CA PRO A 295 12.84 1.78 -19.86
C PRO A 295 11.66 2.36 -20.64
N LEU A 296 11.42 3.67 -20.58
CA LEU A 296 10.25 4.32 -21.17
C LEU A 296 10.39 4.44 -22.69
N SER A 297 9.47 3.81 -23.44
CA SER A 297 9.36 4.03 -24.89
C SER A 297 8.73 5.41 -25.15
N LEU A 298 9.43 6.23 -25.95
CA LEU A 298 9.03 7.60 -26.29
C LEU A 298 8.75 7.78 -27.79
N ASP A 299 8.52 6.68 -28.51
CA ASP A 299 8.25 6.70 -29.94
C ASP A 299 6.88 7.32 -30.23
N GLY A 300 6.86 8.36 -31.08
CA GLY A 300 5.61 9.04 -31.46
C GLY A 300 4.97 9.87 -30.34
N VAL A 301 5.70 10.15 -29.25
CA VAL A 301 5.20 11.01 -28.17
C VAL A 301 5.10 12.46 -28.64
N ARG A 302 3.91 13.06 -28.47
CA ARG A 302 3.64 14.48 -28.74
C ARG A 302 3.81 15.33 -27.49
N CYS A 303 3.45 14.78 -26.32
CA CYS A 303 3.56 15.46 -25.03
C CYS A 303 4.32 14.60 -24.02
N LEU A 304 5.40 15.15 -23.46
CA LEU A 304 6.14 14.56 -22.34
C LEU A 304 5.93 15.40 -21.08
N MET A 305 5.48 14.75 -20.02
CA MET A 305 5.41 15.32 -18.67
C MET A 305 6.52 14.74 -17.80
N VAL A 306 7.26 15.58 -17.10
CA VAL A 306 8.35 15.17 -16.21
C VAL A 306 7.99 15.54 -14.78
N LEU A 307 7.68 14.53 -13.97
CA LEU A 307 7.36 14.67 -12.55
C LEU A 307 8.63 14.65 -11.70
N GLY A 308 8.58 15.35 -10.57
CA GLY A 308 9.68 15.33 -9.61
C GLY A 308 10.98 15.89 -10.21
N ALA A 309 10.89 17.00 -10.95
CA ALA A 309 12.06 17.68 -11.51
C ALA A 309 12.84 18.45 -10.41
N ARG A 310 13.24 17.71 -9.37
CA ARG A 310 13.94 18.17 -8.18
C ARG A 310 15.37 17.62 -8.11
N ASP A 311 16.20 18.29 -7.33
CA ASP A 311 17.57 17.89 -7.04
C ASP A 311 17.61 16.51 -6.36
N GLY A 312 18.61 15.70 -6.68
CA GLY A 312 18.75 14.30 -6.23
C GLY A 312 17.85 13.27 -6.94
N LEU A 313 16.72 13.69 -7.53
CA LEU A 313 15.81 12.81 -8.27
C LEU A 313 16.00 12.92 -9.79
N LEU A 314 16.27 14.12 -10.30
CA LEU A 314 16.46 14.36 -11.73
C LEU A 314 17.75 15.15 -11.98
N PRO A 315 18.83 14.51 -12.46
CA PRO A 315 19.07 13.07 -12.57
C PRO A 315 19.14 12.39 -11.20
N LYS A 316 18.83 11.09 -11.16
CA LYS A 316 18.93 10.28 -9.94
C LYS A 316 20.40 10.07 -9.57
N THR A 317 20.80 10.45 -8.36
CA THR A 317 22.15 10.15 -7.85
C THR A 317 22.31 8.64 -7.68
N ALA A 318 23.43 8.09 -8.16
CA ALA A 318 23.73 6.67 -8.05
C ALA A 318 23.78 6.21 -6.58
N GLY A 319 23.18 5.05 -6.29
CA GLY A 319 23.17 4.46 -4.96
C GLY A 319 24.51 3.85 -4.55
N THR A 320 24.78 3.85 -3.25
CA THR A 320 25.92 3.16 -2.65
C THR A 320 25.64 1.65 -2.55
N GLY A 321 26.24 0.84 -3.41
CA GLY A 321 26.04 -0.62 -3.40
C GLY A 321 27.04 -1.41 -4.24
N GLU A 322 28.19 -0.83 -4.57
CA GLU A 322 29.19 -1.49 -5.41
C GLU A 322 30.12 -2.37 -4.58
N LEU A 323 30.41 -3.56 -5.09
CA LEU A 323 31.42 -4.46 -4.50
C LEU A 323 32.83 -3.86 -4.60
N LEU A 324 33.10 -3.11 -5.67
CA LEU A 324 34.37 -2.44 -5.93
C LEU A 324 34.20 -0.94 -5.79
N GLY A 325 35.06 -0.31 -5.00
CA GLY A 325 35.12 1.15 -4.92
C GLY A 325 35.79 1.77 -6.15
N GLU A 326 35.55 3.05 -6.39
CA GLU A 326 36.12 3.79 -7.54
C GLU A 326 37.66 3.66 -7.63
N ALA A 327 38.35 3.73 -6.49
CA ALA A 327 39.81 3.59 -6.43
C ALA A 327 40.30 2.19 -6.88
N GLU A 328 39.55 1.13 -6.55
CA GLU A 328 39.87 -0.23 -6.97
C GLU A 328 39.63 -0.41 -8.47
N ARG A 329 38.57 0.21 -9.01
CA ARG A 329 38.29 0.19 -10.45
C ARG A 329 39.40 0.85 -11.25
N ILE A 330 39.83 2.05 -10.85
CA ILE A 330 40.93 2.78 -11.50
C ILE A 330 42.23 1.94 -11.49
N ALA A 331 42.52 1.25 -10.38
CA ALA A 331 43.69 0.39 -10.29
C ALA A 331 43.62 -0.83 -11.24
N LEU A 332 42.44 -1.42 -11.39
CA LEU A 332 42.20 -2.56 -12.29
C LEU A 332 42.25 -2.13 -13.77
N GLU A 333 41.64 -0.99 -14.11
CA GLU A 333 41.72 -0.41 -15.47
C GLU A 333 43.17 -0.04 -15.83
N GLY A 334 43.92 0.53 -14.87
CA GLY A 334 45.35 0.79 -15.02
C GLY A 334 46.20 -0.48 -15.22
N ALA A 335 45.70 -1.64 -14.77
CA ALA A 335 46.30 -2.95 -15.03
C ALA A 335 45.83 -3.58 -16.36
N GLY A 336 45.03 -2.86 -17.16
CA GLY A 336 44.50 -3.33 -18.44
C GLY A 336 43.28 -4.24 -18.32
N ILE A 337 42.61 -4.26 -17.17
CA ILE A 337 41.36 -5.01 -16.96
C ILE A 337 40.19 -4.10 -17.30
N GLU A 338 39.50 -4.37 -18.40
CA GLU A 338 38.26 -3.67 -18.74
C GLU A 338 37.14 -4.05 -17.76
N LEU A 339 36.58 -3.04 -17.09
CA LEU A 339 35.45 -3.19 -16.18
C LEU A 339 34.16 -2.66 -16.82
N THR A 340 33.04 -2.83 -16.11
CA THR A 340 31.76 -2.20 -16.46
C THR A 340 31.84 -0.66 -16.35
N GLN A 341 30.74 0.04 -16.63
CA GLN A 341 30.74 1.51 -16.62
C GLN A 341 31.23 2.12 -15.30
N SER A 342 32.11 3.12 -15.40
CA SER A 342 32.53 3.93 -14.26
C SER A 342 31.36 4.75 -13.67
N SER A 343 31.55 5.33 -12.49
CA SER A 343 30.55 6.22 -11.90
C SER A 343 30.27 7.45 -12.79
N GLU A 344 31.30 8.00 -13.43
CA GLU A 344 31.20 9.11 -14.39
C GLU A 344 30.45 8.71 -15.67
N GLU A 345 30.77 7.54 -16.24
CA GLU A 345 30.08 7.03 -17.44
C GLU A 345 28.60 6.73 -17.19
N ARG A 346 28.25 6.26 -15.99
CA ARG A 346 26.85 6.07 -15.59
C ARG A 346 26.10 7.39 -15.44
N ALA A 347 26.73 8.38 -14.80
CA ALA A 347 26.16 9.72 -14.71
C ALA A 347 25.93 10.34 -16.10
N PHE A 348 26.90 10.18 -17.01
CA PHE A 348 26.78 10.61 -18.39
C PHE A 348 25.68 9.85 -19.15
N SER A 349 25.60 8.53 -18.97
CA SER A 349 24.56 7.70 -19.60
C SER A 349 23.16 8.12 -19.15
N GLU A 350 22.99 8.42 -17.86
CA GLU A 350 21.70 8.88 -17.31
C GLU A 350 21.33 10.28 -17.84
N GLN A 351 22.28 11.20 -17.88
CA GLN A 351 22.08 12.51 -18.51
C GLN A 351 21.70 12.39 -19.98
N SER A 352 22.35 11.48 -20.72
CA SER A 352 22.04 11.22 -22.13
C SER A 352 20.60 10.72 -22.31
N ARG A 353 20.13 9.78 -21.47
CA ARG A 353 18.74 9.30 -21.47
C ARG A 353 17.74 10.42 -21.22
N ILE A 354 18.00 11.26 -20.22
CA ILE A 354 17.11 12.40 -19.90
C ILE A 354 17.07 13.38 -21.07
N CYS A 355 18.21 13.65 -21.72
CA CYS A 355 18.25 14.55 -22.86
C CYS A 355 17.53 13.99 -24.08
N HIS A 356 17.69 12.70 -24.35
CA HIS A 356 16.92 12.00 -25.37
C HIS A 356 15.41 12.11 -25.09
N ALA A 357 15.00 11.93 -23.83
CA ALA A 357 13.61 12.08 -23.46
C ALA A 357 13.10 13.52 -23.64
N PHE A 358 13.86 14.52 -23.23
CA PHE A 358 13.48 15.94 -23.40
C PHE A 358 13.42 16.36 -24.86
N ALA A 359 14.12 15.65 -25.75
CA ALA A 359 14.10 15.85 -27.20
C ALA A 359 12.98 15.07 -27.92
N ALA A 360 12.40 14.04 -27.29
CA ALA A 360 11.37 13.20 -27.87
C ALA A 360 10.04 13.89 -28.21
N PRO A 361 9.45 14.77 -27.35
CA PRO A 361 8.12 15.31 -27.61
C PRO A 361 8.11 16.27 -28.79
N THR A 362 7.11 16.11 -29.66
CA THR A 362 6.95 16.98 -30.85
C THR A 362 6.15 18.26 -30.60
N GLU A 363 5.32 18.30 -29.54
CA GLU A 363 4.46 19.45 -29.24
C GLU A 363 4.70 20.08 -27.88
N GLN A 364 4.82 19.27 -26.82
CA GLN A 364 4.87 19.77 -25.45
C GLN A 364 5.87 19.03 -24.54
N LEU A 365 6.67 19.79 -23.79
CA LEU A 365 7.49 19.35 -22.68
C LEU A 365 7.07 20.10 -21.42
N LEU A 366 6.58 19.38 -20.42
CA LEU A 366 6.01 19.96 -19.20
C LEU A 366 6.81 19.47 -17.99
N LEU A 367 7.43 20.39 -17.26
CA LEU A 367 8.25 20.09 -16.08
C LEU A 367 7.49 20.45 -14.81
N PHE A 368 7.42 19.51 -13.87
CA PHE A 368 6.76 19.68 -12.58
C PHE A 368 7.81 19.63 -11.47
N VAL A 369 7.75 20.59 -10.55
CA VAL A 369 8.65 20.69 -9.41
C VAL A 369 7.83 20.73 -8.12
N PRO A 370 8.03 19.81 -7.17
CA PRO A 370 7.40 19.88 -5.87
C PRO A 370 8.17 20.86 -4.97
N ALA A 371 7.47 21.63 -4.14
CA ALA A 371 8.05 22.52 -3.14
C ALA A 371 8.52 21.76 -1.90
N ALA A 372 7.78 20.72 -1.48
CA ALA A 372 8.14 19.83 -0.39
C ALA A 372 7.66 18.40 -0.64
N LEU A 373 8.29 17.41 -0.01
CA LEU A 373 7.82 16.03 0.01
C LEU A 373 6.61 15.87 0.94
N ASP A 374 5.93 14.73 0.84
CA ASP A 374 4.81 14.38 1.74
C ASP A 374 5.25 14.32 3.23
N SER A 375 6.56 14.15 3.49
CA SER A 375 7.17 14.21 4.82
C SER A 375 7.32 15.64 5.36
N GLY A 376 7.13 16.66 4.52
CA GLY A 376 7.39 18.06 4.83
C GLY A 376 8.82 18.53 4.53
N GLU A 377 9.69 17.67 3.99
CA GLU A 377 11.05 18.05 3.59
C GLU A 377 11.04 18.95 2.35
N GLU A 378 11.68 20.12 2.44
CA GLU A 378 11.77 21.07 1.32
C GLU A 378 12.56 20.49 0.13
N CYS A 379 12.04 20.70 -1.07
CA CYS A 379 12.64 20.27 -2.32
C CYS A 379 13.26 21.45 -3.06
N ARG A 380 14.43 21.23 -3.67
CA ARG A 380 15.04 22.19 -4.60
C ARG A 380 14.81 21.74 -6.03
N ALA A 381 14.58 22.68 -6.94
CA ALA A 381 14.46 22.36 -8.37
C ALA A 381 15.78 21.75 -8.90
N SER A 382 15.65 20.80 -9.82
CA SER A 382 16.78 20.19 -10.52
C SER A 382 17.60 21.24 -11.28
N TYR A 383 18.92 21.01 -11.41
CA TYR A 383 19.77 21.85 -12.25
C TYR A 383 19.30 21.86 -13.73
N LEU A 384 18.61 20.82 -14.19
CA LEU A 384 18.04 20.77 -15.54
C LEU A 384 16.89 21.76 -15.71
N VAL A 385 16.07 21.96 -14.67
CA VAL A 385 15.04 23.01 -14.65
C VAL A 385 15.68 24.39 -14.75
N TRP A 386 16.76 24.62 -13.99
CA TRP A 386 17.54 25.85 -14.11
C TRP A 386 18.11 26.03 -15.52
N ARG A 387 18.63 24.96 -16.13
CA ARG A 387 19.18 25.01 -17.50
C ARG A 387 18.12 25.36 -18.53
N VAL A 388 16.93 24.75 -18.45
CA VAL A 388 15.80 25.06 -19.33
C VAL A 388 15.38 26.53 -19.20
N ARG A 389 15.28 27.06 -17.97
CA ARG A 389 14.98 28.48 -17.75
C ARG A 389 16.06 29.43 -18.28
N ARG A 390 17.33 29.02 -18.23
CA ARG A 390 18.44 29.78 -18.82
C ARG A 390 18.37 29.78 -20.35
N LEU A 391 18.04 28.65 -20.96
CA LEU A 391 17.89 28.54 -22.42
C LEU A 391 16.66 29.28 -22.95
N LEU A 392 15.59 29.35 -22.15
CA LEU A 392 14.34 30.01 -22.47
C LEU A 392 13.98 31.04 -21.39
N PRO A 393 14.57 32.25 -21.41
CA PRO A 393 14.33 33.27 -20.38
C PRO A 393 12.87 33.72 -20.28
N GLY A 394 12.10 33.59 -21.38
CA GLY A 394 10.66 33.87 -21.41
C GLY A 394 9.78 32.83 -20.71
N LEU A 395 10.35 31.69 -20.27
CA LEU A 395 9.61 30.64 -19.57
C LEU A 395 9.27 31.09 -18.14
N LYS A 396 7.99 31.43 -17.93
CA LYS A 396 7.46 31.80 -16.61
C LYS A 396 6.92 30.56 -15.88
N PRO A 397 7.30 30.34 -14.61
CA PRO A 397 6.69 29.31 -13.80
C PRO A 397 5.21 29.60 -13.53
N ARG A 398 4.42 28.55 -13.37
CA ARG A 398 2.99 28.61 -13.00
C ARG A 398 2.75 27.77 -11.76
N GLU A 399 1.85 28.24 -10.89
CA GLU A 399 1.47 27.50 -9.69
C GLU A 399 0.40 26.46 -10.02
N ALA A 400 0.55 25.25 -9.49
CA ALA A 400 -0.34 24.14 -9.78
C ALA A 400 -1.77 24.39 -9.27
N GLY A 401 -1.91 25.03 -8.12
CA GLY A 401 -3.22 25.34 -7.51
C GLY A 401 -4.10 26.19 -8.44
N GLU A 402 -3.54 27.25 -9.02
CA GLU A 402 -4.27 28.17 -9.90
C GLU A 402 -4.82 27.48 -11.16
N LEU A 403 -4.05 26.52 -11.70
CA LEU A 403 -4.47 25.73 -12.86
C LEU A 403 -5.52 24.67 -12.48
N LEU A 404 -5.38 24.05 -11.31
CA LEU A 404 -6.32 23.04 -10.83
C LEU A 404 -7.72 23.62 -10.58
N ASP A 405 -7.84 24.89 -10.21
CA ASP A 405 -9.15 25.57 -10.06
C ASP A 405 -10.01 25.49 -11.32
N THR A 406 -9.39 25.45 -12.50
CA THR A 406 -10.08 25.29 -13.78
C THR A 406 -10.04 23.86 -14.29
N LEU A 407 -8.88 23.20 -14.27
CA LEU A 407 -8.70 21.87 -14.84
C LEU A 407 -9.41 20.76 -14.04
N SER A 408 -9.69 20.96 -12.76
CA SER A 408 -10.51 20.01 -11.96
C SER A 408 -11.92 19.81 -12.52
N LEU A 409 -12.43 20.75 -13.33
CA LEU A 409 -13.75 20.65 -13.95
C LEU A 409 -13.80 19.73 -15.18
N THR A 410 -12.65 19.21 -15.62
CA THR A 410 -12.54 18.36 -16.83
C THR A 410 -12.93 16.89 -16.60
N ALA A 411 -13.17 16.50 -15.35
CA ALA A 411 -13.57 15.16 -14.96
C ALA A 411 -14.64 15.20 -13.86
N ARG A 412 -15.49 14.16 -13.81
CA ARG A 412 -16.67 14.14 -12.94
C ARG A 412 -16.32 14.16 -11.45
N ILE A 413 -15.32 13.38 -11.01
CA ILE A 413 -14.97 13.28 -9.58
C ILE A 413 -14.41 14.60 -9.03
N PRO A 414 -13.36 15.21 -9.62
CA PRO A 414 -12.83 16.46 -9.08
C PRO A 414 -13.83 17.62 -9.23
N ALA A 415 -14.64 17.65 -10.30
CA ALA A 415 -15.72 18.63 -10.42
C ALA A 415 -16.78 18.50 -9.30
N PHE A 416 -17.10 17.26 -8.89
CA PHE A 416 -18.02 17.01 -7.79
C PHE A 416 -17.43 17.46 -6.44
N GLU A 417 -16.13 17.26 -6.21
CA GLU A 417 -15.44 17.77 -5.02
C GLU A 417 -15.45 19.31 -4.97
N GLN A 418 -15.27 19.97 -6.11
CA GLN A 418 -15.42 21.42 -6.24
C GLN A 418 -16.84 21.89 -5.92
N ALA A 419 -17.86 21.17 -6.39
CA ALA A 419 -19.26 21.43 -6.06
C ALA A 419 -19.53 21.28 -4.55
N CYS A 420 -18.99 20.23 -3.92
CA CYS A 420 -19.12 20.00 -2.48
C CYS A 420 -18.46 21.12 -1.66
N THR A 421 -17.28 21.56 -2.10
CA THR A 421 -16.55 22.67 -1.46
C THR A 421 -17.33 23.97 -1.57
N ALA A 422 -17.93 24.26 -2.73
CA ALA A 422 -18.81 25.41 -2.92
C ALA A 422 -20.07 25.35 -2.05
N ALA A 423 -20.69 24.16 -1.96
CA ALA A 423 -21.88 23.94 -1.12
C ALA A 423 -21.59 24.17 0.36
N GLY A 424 -20.40 23.76 0.83
CA GLY A 424 -19.94 24.01 2.20
C GLY A 424 -19.57 25.46 2.50
N GLY A 425 -19.66 26.39 1.53
CA GLY A 425 -19.30 27.79 1.67
C GLY A 425 -17.82 28.11 1.43
N GLY A 426 -17.05 27.15 0.90
CA GLY A 426 -15.65 27.33 0.51
C GLY A 426 -15.47 27.95 -0.88
N SER A 427 -14.22 28.02 -1.33
CA SER A 427 -13.81 28.59 -2.63
C SER A 427 -14.04 27.67 -3.84
N GLY A 428 -14.93 26.67 -3.72
CA GLY A 428 -15.19 25.72 -4.80
C GLY A 428 -15.95 26.32 -5.99
N SER A 429 -16.04 25.58 -7.09
CA SER A 429 -16.75 26.01 -8.30
C SER A 429 -18.28 26.06 -8.12
N ARG A 430 -18.86 27.26 -8.25
CA ARG A 430 -20.32 27.47 -8.23
C ARG A 430 -21.02 26.86 -9.44
N SER A 431 -20.40 26.91 -10.61
CA SER A 431 -20.97 26.31 -11.82
C SER A 431 -21.03 24.78 -11.70
N ALA A 432 -20.03 24.16 -11.05
CA ALA A 432 -20.09 22.74 -10.75
C ALA A 432 -21.23 22.43 -9.76
N LEU A 433 -21.39 23.26 -8.72
CA LEU A 433 -22.51 23.12 -7.79
C LEU A 433 -23.87 23.23 -8.49
N GLU A 434 -24.07 24.21 -9.37
CA GLU A 434 -25.30 24.35 -10.15
C GLU A 434 -25.58 23.12 -11.02
N TRP A 435 -24.56 22.60 -11.70
CA TRP A 435 -24.67 21.40 -12.52
C TRP A 435 -25.08 20.16 -11.71
N PHE A 436 -24.36 19.86 -10.63
CA PHE A 436 -24.64 18.66 -9.83
C PHE A 436 -25.89 18.80 -8.94
N ALA A 437 -26.25 20.01 -8.51
CA ALA A 437 -27.50 20.24 -7.79
C ALA A 437 -28.73 20.08 -8.69
N ALA A 438 -28.59 20.30 -10.01
CA ALA A 438 -29.65 19.96 -10.96
C ALA A 438 -29.88 18.44 -11.08
N GLU A 439 -28.85 17.61 -10.84
CA GLU A 439 -28.96 16.15 -10.78
C GLU A 439 -29.53 15.67 -9.43
N ASP A 440 -29.05 16.20 -8.30
CA ASP A 440 -29.50 15.82 -6.94
C ASP A 440 -29.48 17.00 -5.95
N GLU A 441 -30.52 17.83 -6.01
CA GLU A 441 -30.70 18.96 -5.10
C GLU A 441 -30.80 18.51 -3.63
N THR A 442 -31.35 17.32 -3.39
CA THR A 442 -31.54 16.79 -2.02
C THR A 442 -30.21 16.46 -1.36
N TYR A 443 -29.25 15.96 -2.12
CA TYR A 443 -27.89 15.70 -1.64
C TYR A 443 -27.20 16.99 -1.21
N PHE A 444 -27.17 18.01 -2.08
CA PHE A 444 -26.49 19.26 -1.77
C PHE A 444 -27.20 20.09 -0.70
N THR A 445 -28.51 19.93 -0.55
CA THR A 445 -29.25 20.49 0.58
C THR A 445 -28.86 19.81 1.88
N ARG A 446 -28.82 18.48 1.94
CA ARG A 446 -28.31 17.72 3.09
C ARG A 446 -26.85 18.06 3.41
N LEU A 447 -26.01 18.25 2.39
CA LEU A 447 -24.61 18.62 2.58
C LEU A 447 -24.48 20.04 3.17
N ARG A 448 -25.26 21.01 2.69
CA ARG A 448 -25.33 22.37 3.26
C ARG A 448 -25.81 22.34 4.70
N GLU A 449 -26.89 21.61 4.97
CA GLU A 449 -27.40 21.40 6.32
C GLU A 449 -26.35 20.76 7.22
N TYR A 450 -25.63 19.75 6.73
CA TYR A 450 -24.55 19.08 7.45
C TYR A 450 -23.35 20.01 7.71
N ALA A 451 -22.93 20.80 6.72
CA ALA A 451 -21.83 21.76 6.86
C ALA A 451 -22.19 22.89 7.84
N ALA A 452 -23.46 23.32 7.86
CA ALA A 452 -23.99 24.30 8.79
C ALA A 452 -24.35 23.70 10.16
N ALA A 453 -24.52 22.38 10.26
CA ALA A 453 -24.90 21.72 11.50
C ALA A 453 -23.76 21.83 12.51
N PRO A 454 -24.06 22.17 13.78
CA PRO A 454 -23.06 22.17 14.81
C PRO A 454 -22.51 20.74 14.97
N ARG A 455 -21.19 20.59 14.87
CA ARG A 455 -20.49 19.36 15.29
C ARG A 455 -20.61 19.28 16.82
N GLY A 456 -21.70 18.72 17.30
CA GLY A 456 -22.19 18.86 18.67
C GLY A 456 -23.27 17.82 18.98
N PRO A 457 -23.71 17.71 20.24
CA PRO A 457 -24.20 16.46 20.80
C PRO A 457 -25.42 15.90 20.06
N ILE A 458 -25.61 14.58 20.16
CA ILE A 458 -26.80 13.92 19.61
C ILE A 458 -28.04 14.58 20.20
N HIS A 459 -28.79 15.25 19.33
CA HIS A 459 -30.05 15.88 19.68
C HIS A 459 -31.21 14.90 19.43
N GLY A 460 -32.24 14.99 20.27
CA GLY A 460 -33.44 14.15 20.20
C GLY A 460 -33.48 13.09 21.30
N ALA A 461 -34.45 13.23 22.20
CA ALA A 461 -34.64 12.32 23.33
C ALA A 461 -34.83 10.86 22.89
N GLU A 462 -35.47 10.63 21.74
CA GLU A 462 -35.67 9.29 21.17
C GLU A 462 -34.35 8.60 20.79
N ARG A 463 -33.43 9.30 20.10
CA ARG A 463 -32.11 8.75 19.73
C ARG A 463 -31.25 8.46 20.96
N VAL A 464 -31.31 9.34 21.96
CA VAL A 464 -30.61 9.14 23.24
C VAL A 464 -31.18 7.92 23.97
N ARG A 465 -32.51 7.74 24.00
CA ARG A 465 -33.15 6.55 24.56
C ARG A 465 -32.81 5.28 23.77
N ALA A 466 -32.73 5.34 22.44
CA ALA A 466 -32.32 4.19 21.63
C ALA A 466 -30.89 3.74 21.92
N LEU A 467 -29.97 4.68 22.20
CA LEU A 467 -28.57 4.37 22.51
C LEU A 467 -28.35 3.89 23.94
N TYR A 468 -28.99 4.54 24.93
CA TYR A 468 -28.71 4.33 26.35
C TYR A 468 -29.84 3.62 27.12
N GLY A 469 -30.99 3.39 26.48
CA GLY A 469 -32.22 2.90 27.09
C GLY A 469 -33.01 3.99 27.81
N ASP A 470 -34.15 3.60 28.39
CA ASP A 470 -35.01 4.49 29.17
C ASP A 470 -34.48 4.81 30.57
N THR A 471 -33.58 3.96 31.09
CA THR A 471 -32.95 4.12 32.41
C THR A 471 -31.44 4.08 32.30
N LEU A 472 -30.79 5.19 32.62
CA LEU A 472 -29.32 5.31 32.65
C LEU A 472 -28.75 4.68 33.94
N ARG A 473 -28.07 3.53 33.79
CA ARG A 473 -27.27 2.94 34.87
C ARG A 473 -25.88 3.60 34.89
N LEU A 474 -25.71 4.57 35.78
CA LEU A 474 -24.46 5.30 36.02
C LEU A 474 -23.69 4.64 37.17
N THR A 475 -22.54 4.04 36.84
CA THR A 475 -21.51 3.68 37.82
C THR A 475 -20.57 4.87 38.02
N PRO A 476 -19.78 4.93 39.12
CA PRO A 476 -18.79 6.00 39.31
C PRO A 476 -17.87 6.19 38.10
N THR A 477 -17.35 5.09 37.54
CA THR A 477 -16.51 5.11 36.33
C THR A 477 -17.24 5.68 35.10
N ARG A 478 -18.54 5.38 34.92
CA ARG A 478 -19.35 5.94 33.84
C ARG A 478 -19.61 7.43 34.05
N ALA A 479 -19.84 7.86 35.29
CA ALA A 479 -20.02 9.27 35.63
C ALA A 479 -18.73 10.07 35.42
N GLU A 480 -17.58 9.52 35.84
CA GLU A 480 -16.26 10.09 35.57
C GLU A 480 -15.99 10.20 34.06
N ALA A 481 -16.19 9.12 33.29
CA ALA A 481 -16.02 9.14 31.84
C ALA A 481 -16.92 10.18 31.16
N LEU A 482 -18.17 10.32 31.60
CA LEU A 482 -19.11 11.32 31.09
C LEU A 482 -18.66 12.75 31.43
N SER A 483 -18.15 12.98 32.64
CA SER A 483 -17.66 14.28 33.10
C SER A 483 -16.35 14.69 32.42
N GLY A 484 -15.44 13.74 32.16
CA GLY A 484 -14.15 13.98 31.52
C GLY A 484 -14.26 14.23 30.03
N CYS A 485 -14.92 13.33 29.29
CA CYS A 485 -15.12 13.49 27.84
C CYS A 485 -16.41 12.82 27.37
N ARG A 486 -17.42 13.63 27.07
CA ARG A 486 -18.73 13.16 26.57
C ARG A 486 -18.64 12.35 25.27
N PHE A 487 -17.69 12.67 24.40
CA PHE A 487 -17.46 11.92 23.16
C PHE A 487 -16.87 10.54 23.43
N SER A 488 -15.88 10.44 24.34
CA SER A 488 -15.33 9.16 24.77
C SER A 488 -16.42 8.26 25.39
N TYR A 489 -17.27 8.84 26.24
CA TYR A 489 -18.43 8.16 26.79
C TYR A 489 -19.36 7.63 25.70
N PHE A 490 -19.68 8.47 24.70
CA PHE A 490 -20.51 8.06 23.56
C PHE A 490 -19.88 6.91 22.77
N MET A 491 -18.58 6.96 22.47
CA MET A 491 -17.88 5.88 21.76
C MET A 491 -17.92 4.57 22.56
N GLN A 492 -17.61 4.62 23.85
CA GLN A 492 -17.47 3.44 24.68
C GLN A 492 -18.80 2.82 25.13
N TYR A 493 -19.80 3.65 25.46
CA TYR A 493 -21.06 3.19 26.06
C TYR A 493 -22.27 3.37 25.14
N GLY A 494 -22.22 4.32 24.21
CA GLY A 494 -23.25 4.50 23.18
C GLY A 494 -23.05 3.54 22.01
N LEU A 495 -21.95 3.72 21.26
CA LEU A 495 -21.61 2.86 20.12
C LEU A 495 -20.99 1.52 20.52
N ARG A 496 -20.55 1.39 21.78
CA ARG A 496 -19.87 0.19 22.30
C ARG A 496 -18.63 -0.18 21.49
N ALA A 497 -17.94 0.83 20.97
CA ALA A 497 -16.69 0.64 20.23
C ALA A 497 -15.63 0.04 21.17
N GLN A 498 -15.07 -1.09 20.76
CA GLN A 498 -14.02 -1.76 21.52
C GLN A 498 -12.70 -1.66 20.75
N PRO A 499 -11.61 -1.20 21.40
CA PRO A 499 -10.29 -1.28 20.78
C PRO A 499 -9.88 -2.76 20.66
N ARG A 500 -9.15 -3.09 19.60
CA ARG A 500 -8.47 -4.39 19.49
C ARG A 500 -7.42 -4.49 20.61
N ARG A 501 -7.52 -5.50 21.49
CA ARG A 501 -6.66 -5.64 22.68
C ARG A 501 -5.90 -6.95 22.64
N LYS A 502 -4.63 -6.91 23.00
CA LYS A 502 -3.88 -8.10 23.39
C LYS A 502 -4.28 -8.46 24.83
N ALA A 503 -4.52 -9.74 25.10
CA ALA A 503 -4.65 -10.32 26.42
C ALA A 503 -3.27 -10.28 27.09
N ARG A 504 -2.96 -9.14 27.68
CA ARG A 504 -1.78 -8.93 28.53
C ARG A 504 -2.26 -8.62 29.93
N MET A 505 -1.54 -9.09 30.93
CA MET A 505 -1.74 -8.66 32.32
C MET A 505 -1.24 -7.23 32.46
N GLY A 506 -2.08 -6.26 32.15
CA GLY A 506 -1.84 -4.84 32.39
C GLY A 506 -2.30 -4.43 33.79
N ALA A 507 -2.12 -3.15 34.13
CA ALA A 507 -2.57 -2.61 35.41
C ALA A 507 -4.08 -2.87 35.71
N PRO A 508 -5.01 -2.78 34.73
CA PRO A 508 -6.42 -3.10 34.97
C PRO A 508 -6.67 -4.59 35.27
N GLU A 509 -6.01 -5.49 34.55
CA GLU A 509 -6.15 -6.94 34.73
C GLU A 509 -5.55 -7.39 36.07
N VAL A 510 -4.40 -6.84 36.46
CA VAL A 510 -3.79 -7.06 37.77
C VAL A 510 -4.69 -6.56 38.90
N GLY A 511 -5.28 -5.37 38.75
CA GLY A 511 -6.24 -4.86 39.73
C GLY A 511 -7.44 -5.79 39.90
N THR A 512 -7.99 -6.31 38.79
CA THR A 512 -9.10 -7.27 38.80
C THR A 512 -8.70 -8.59 39.50
N LEU A 513 -7.50 -9.10 39.22
CA LEU A 513 -6.97 -10.29 39.87
C LEU A 513 -6.79 -10.09 41.38
N VAL A 514 -6.24 -8.96 41.80
CA VAL A 514 -6.08 -8.62 43.23
C VAL A 514 -7.44 -8.54 43.91
N HIS A 515 -8.43 -7.88 43.29
CA HIS A 515 -9.79 -7.85 43.81
C HIS A 515 -10.38 -9.26 43.95
N TYR A 516 -10.22 -10.10 42.93
CA TYR A 516 -10.69 -11.48 42.95
C TYR A 516 -10.04 -12.29 44.09
N VAL A 517 -8.72 -12.22 44.23
CA VAL A 517 -7.95 -12.90 45.28
C VAL A 517 -8.39 -12.46 46.66
N VAL A 518 -8.49 -11.15 46.90
CA VAL A 518 -8.89 -10.59 48.20
C VAL A 518 -10.33 -10.98 48.54
N GLU A 519 -11.25 -10.88 47.59
CA GLU A 519 -12.66 -11.27 47.79
C GLU A 519 -12.78 -12.74 48.17
N HIS A 520 -12.11 -13.63 47.44
CA HIS A 520 -12.20 -15.08 47.68
C HIS A 520 -11.46 -15.49 48.96
N ALA A 521 -10.32 -14.87 49.26
CA ALA A 521 -9.60 -15.11 50.51
C ALA A 521 -10.42 -14.70 51.72
N ILE A 522 -11.06 -13.52 51.69
CA ILE A 522 -11.95 -13.07 52.77
C ILE A 522 -13.15 -14.00 52.88
N ARG A 523 -13.76 -14.39 51.76
CA ARG A 523 -14.90 -15.31 51.76
C ARG A 523 -14.56 -16.66 52.38
N ASP A 524 -13.43 -17.26 52.03
CA ASP A 524 -13.00 -18.55 52.58
C ASP A 524 -12.70 -18.47 54.10
N LEU A 525 -12.20 -17.33 54.59
CA LEU A 525 -12.04 -17.05 56.02
C LEU A 525 -13.39 -16.86 56.74
N THR A 526 -14.36 -16.22 56.07
CA THR A 526 -15.67 -15.88 56.67
C THR A 526 -16.64 -17.07 56.65
N ASP A 527 -16.59 -17.89 55.60
CA ASP A 527 -17.41 -19.10 55.43
C ASP A 527 -16.85 -20.30 56.22
N GLY A 528 -15.76 -20.12 56.98
CA GLY A 528 -15.24 -21.12 57.93
C GLY A 528 -14.56 -22.33 57.30
N LYS A 529 -14.16 -22.28 56.02
CA LYS A 529 -13.42 -23.37 55.37
C LYS A 529 -11.99 -23.52 55.90
N THR A 530 -11.43 -22.47 56.49
CA THR A 530 -10.11 -22.42 57.12
C THR A 530 -10.06 -21.20 58.03
N THR A 531 -9.48 -21.34 59.24
CA THR A 531 -9.27 -20.23 60.19
C THR A 531 -7.83 -19.73 60.22
N ASP A 532 -6.93 -20.32 59.42
CA ASP A 532 -5.54 -19.92 59.31
C ASP A 532 -5.32 -18.97 58.10
N PRO A 533 -5.02 -17.68 58.33
CA PRO A 533 -4.72 -16.72 57.27
C PRO A 533 -3.51 -17.09 56.42
N GLU A 534 -2.53 -17.82 56.95
CA GLU A 534 -1.34 -18.21 56.17
C GLU A 534 -1.67 -19.27 55.13
N GLU A 535 -2.56 -20.21 55.47
CA GLU A 535 -3.01 -21.28 54.57
C GLU A 535 -3.85 -20.72 53.40
N VAL A 536 -4.72 -19.74 53.69
CA VAL A 536 -5.49 -19.04 52.65
C VAL A 536 -4.56 -18.25 51.74
N THR A 537 -3.57 -17.56 52.29
CA THR A 537 -2.61 -16.78 51.49
C THR A 537 -1.82 -17.67 50.53
N ARG A 538 -1.36 -18.86 50.97
CA ARG A 538 -0.68 -19.82 50.08
C ARG A 538 -1.56 -20.42 48.98
N ARG A 539 -2.88 -20.35 49.11
CA ARG A 539 -3.82 -20.91 48.14
C ARG A 539 -4.05 -19.96 46.95
N TYR A 540 -3.88 -18.65 47.15
CA TYR A 540 -4.20 -17.62 46.16
C TYR A 540 -2.98 -16.80 45.67
N VAL A 541 -1.81 -16.97 46.30
CA VAL A 541 -0.50 -16.41 45.91
C VAL A 541 0.40 -17.55 45.50
#